data_AF-A0AAD5P1A8-F1
#
_entry.id   AF-A0AAD5P1A8-F1
#
_cell.length_a   1.000
_cell.length_b   1.000
_cell.length_c   1.000
_cell.angle_alpha   90.00
_cell.angle_beta   90.00
_cell.angle_gamma   90.00
#
_symmetry.space_group_name_H-M   'P 1'
#
loop_
_entity.id
_entity.type
_entity.pdbx_description
1 polymer ?
#
loop_
_entity_poly.entity_id
_entity_poly.type
_entity_poly.pdbx_seq_one_letter_code
_entity_poly.pdbx_strand_id
1 'polypeptide(L)'
;MKVLLDGMAALNDEIQWFKNEASKWGVQLYDIVPQKANKDYCRFLESLMSSEVKYSMAITAFWAIEAVCQQSFAHCQEDGTNTP
;
A
#
# COMPACT_ATOMS: atom_id res chain seq x y z
N MET A 1 -0.48 17.57 -9.28
CA MET A 1 -1.10 16.48 -10.05
C MET A 1 -0.09 15.43 -10.50
N LYS A 2 1.08 15.81 -11.02
CA LYS A 2 2.17 14.87 -11.39
C LYS A 2 2.50 13.83 -10.31
N VAL A 3 2.68 14.24 -9.05
CA VAL A 3 2.99 13.32 -7.93
C VAL A 3 1.93 12.21 -7.77
N LEU A 4 0.64 12.54 -7.88
CA LEU A 4 -0.44 11.55 -7.76
C LEU A 4 -0.45 10.61 -8.97
N LEU A 5 -0.20 11.12 -10.17
CA LEU A 5 -0.16 10.34 -11.40
C LEU A 5 1.05 9.39 -11.43
N ASP A 6 2.22 9.89 -11.07
CA ASP A 6 3.45 9.11 -10.96
C ASP A 6 3.31 8.05 -9.85
N GLY A 7 2.64 8.38 -8.74
CA GLY A 7 2.29 7.43 -7.68
C GLY A 7 1.39 6.29 -8.18
N MET A 8 0.35 6.60 -8.96
CA MET A 8 -0.49 5.55 -9.58
C MET A 8 0.29 4.66 -10.55
N ALA A 9 1.27 5.21 -11.27
CA ALA A 9 2.16 4.40 -12.12
C ALA A 9 3.04 3.47 -11.26
N ALA A 10 3.61 3.97 -10.17
CA ALA A 10 4.40 3.17 -9.23
C ALA A 10 3.58 2.02 -8.61
N LEU A 11 2.30 2.24 -8.29
CA LEU A 11 1.40 1.18 -7.79
C LEU A 11 1.22 0.04 -8.81
N ASN A 12 1.19 0.35 -10.12
CA ASN A 12 1.13 -0.69 -11.14
C ASN A 12 2.41 -1.55 -11.13
N ASP A 13 3.57 -0.91 -11.00
CA ASP A 13 4.85 -1.62 -10.93
C ASP A 13 4.95 -2.46 -9.65
N GLU A 14 4.47 -1.94 -8.53
CA GLU A 14 4.38 -2.64 -7.25
C GLU A 14 3.50 -3.89 -7.33
N ILE A 15 2.34 -3.82 -8.00
CA ILE A 15 1.48 -4.99 -8.23
C ILE A 15 2.21 -6.07 -9.03
N GLN A 16 2.99 -5.69 -10.04
CA GLN A 16 3.79 -6.66 -10.81
C GLN A 16 4.89 -7.29 -9.95
N TRP A 17 5.56 -6.48 -9.11
CA TRP A 17 6.53 -6.98 -8.16
C TRP A 17 5.93 -7.99 -7.17
N PHE A 18 4.75 -7.70 -6.60
CA PHE A 18 4.05 -8.63 -5.70
C PHE A 18 3.69 -9.96 -6.39
N LYS A 19 3.26 -9.92 -7.65
CA LYS A 19 2.98 -11.16 -8.42
C LYS A 19 4.24 -11.99 -8.62
N ASN A 20 5.36 -11.34 -8.93
CA ASN A 20 6.64 -12.02 -9.12
C ASN A 20 7.13 -12.65 -7.80
N GLU A 21 7.10 -11.92 -6.69
CA GLU A 21 7.47 -12.46 -5.38
C GLU A 21 6.52 -13.58 -4.93
N ALA A 22 5.21 -13.43 -5.16
CA ALA A 22 4.25 -14.50 -4.85
C ALA A 22 4.58 -15.79 -5.63
N SER A 23 4.90 -15.68 -6.92
CA SER A 23 5.33 -16.83 -7.72
C SER A 23 6.64 -17.44 -7.22
N LYS A 24 7.62 -16.60 -6.85
CA LYS A 24 8.93 -17.03 -6.34
C LYS A 24 8.82 -17.79 -5.02
N TRP A 25 7.93 -17.35 -4.13
CA TRP A 25 7.72 -17.94 -2.81
C TRP A 25 6.61 -18.99 -2.78
N GLY A 26 5.99 -19.32 -3.92
CA GLY A 26 4.91 -20.30 -4.01
C GLY A 26 3.60 -19.88 -3.33
N VAL A 27 3.37 -18.58 -3.16
CA VAL A 27 2.17 -18.02 -2.53
C VAL A 27 1.07 -17.83 -3.59
N GLN A 28 -0.09 -18.45 -3.38
CA GLN A 28 -1.24 -18.31 -4.29
C GLN A 28 -2.15 -17.16 -3.87
N LEU A 29 -2.03 -16.01 -4.53
CA LEU A 29 -2.73 -14.77 -4.15
C LEU A 29 -4.27 -14.88 -4.19
N TYR A 30 -4.84 -15.74 -5.04
CA TYR A 30 -6.29 -15.84 -5.23
C TYR A 30 -7.00 -16.62 -4.11
N ASP A 31 -6.28 -17.48 -3.38
CA ASP A 31 -6.84 -18.29 -2.29
C ASP A 31 -6.63 -17.66 -0.90
N ILE A 32 -6.00 -16.47 -0.84
CA ILE A 32 -5.77 -15.78 0.43
C ILE A 32 -7.06 -15.13 0.91
N VAL A 33 -7.61 -15.65 2.01
CA VAL A 33 -8.76 -15.04 2.68
C VAL A 33 -8.34 -13.76 3.40
N PRO A 34 -8.89 -12.58 3.06
CA PRO A 34 -8.54 -11.34 3.76
C PRO A 34 -8.94 -11.41 5.23
N GLN A 35 -8.00 -11.09 6.11
CA GLN A 35 -8.26 -11.02 7.54
C GLN A 35 -9.14 -9.82 7.91
N LYS A 36 -9.68 -9.80 9.13
CA LYS A 36 -10.56 -8.74 9.61
C LYS A 36 -9.94 -7.35 9.45
N ALA A 37 -8.67 -7.18 9.84
CA ALA A 37 -7.95 -5.92 9.70
C ALA A 37 -7.90 -5.44 8.25
N ASN A 38 -7.58 -6.34 7.29
CA ASN A 38 -7.55 -6.01 5.87
C ASN A 38 -8.92 -5.57 5.36
N LYS A 39 -9.99 -6.28 5.75
CA LYS A 39 -11.36 -5.94 5.35
C LYS A 39 -11.78 -4.59 5.91
N ASP A 40 -11.48 -4.32 7.18
CA ASP A 40 -11.82 -3.06 7.83
C ASP A 40 -11.04 -1.89 7.18
N TYR A 41 -9.78 -2.12 6.83
CA TYR A 41 -8.96 -1.15 6.10
C TYR A 41 -9.54 -0.83 4.72
N CYS A 42 -9.92 -1.85 3.93
CA CYS A 42 -10.55 -1.62 2.61
C CYS A 42 -11.84 -0.82 2.73
N ARG A 43 -12.72 -1.14 3.71
CA ARG A 43 -13.95 -0.36 3.94
C ARG A 43 -13.66 1.09 4.32
N PHE A 44 -12.61 1.32 5.12
CA PHE A 44 -12.18 2.68 5.43
C PHE A 44 -11.73 3.44 4.17
N LEU A 45 -10.94 2.81 3.30
CA LEU A 45 -10.53 3.41 2.02
C LEU A 45 -11.74 3.72 1.12
N GLU A 46 -12.68 2.78 1.00
CA GLU A 46 -13.93 2.98 0.26
C GLU A 46 -14.74 4.18 0.81
N SER A 47 -14.78 4.34 2.13
CA SER A 47 -15.47 5.49 2.76
C SER A 47 -14.83 6.84 2.40
N LEU A 48 -13.53 6.87 2.12
CA LEU A 48 -12.79 8.07 1.72
C LEU A 48 -12.99 8.45 0.24
N MET A 49 -13.54 7.55 -0.58
CA MET A 49 -13.78 7.76 -2.01
C MET A 49 -15.10 8.48 -2.31
N SER A 50 -15.96 8.70 -1.31
CA SER A 50 -17.20 9.44 -1.48
C SER A 50 -16.94 10.89 -1.89
N SER A 51 -17.76 11.42 -2.81
CA SER A 51 -17.72 12.83 -3.20
C SER A 51 -18.01 13.81 -2.05
N GLU A 52 -18.56 13.31 -0.94
CA GLU A 52 -18.83 14.10 0.27
C GLU A 52 -17.57 14.34 1.12
N VAL A 53 -16.50 13.57 0.88
CA VAL A 53 -15.24 13.69 1.61
C VAL A 53 -14.48 14.91 1.11
N LYS A 54 -14.05 15.76 2.04
CA LYS A 54 -13.23 16.92 1.70
C LYS A 54 -11.88 16.47 1.15
N TYR A 55 -11.42 17.13 0.09
CA TYR A 55 -10.11 16.87 -0.50
C TYR A 55 -8.97 16.85 0.52
N SER A 56 -8.98 17.77 1.50
CA SER A 56 -7.98 17.81 2.57
C SER A 56 -7.95 16.55 3.43
N MET A 57 -9.09 15.91 3.65
CA MET A 57 -9.17 14.64 4.39
C MET A 57 -8.61 13.50 3.55
N ALA A 58 -9.02 13.41 2.28
CA ALA A 58 -8.54 12.38 1.37
C ALA A 58 -7.01 12.45 1.16
N ILE A 59 -6.47 13.66 0.96
CA ILE A 59 -5.03 13.84 0.75
C ILE A 59 -4.21 13.61 2.04
N THR A 60 -4.78 13.91 3.21
CA THR A 60 -4.14 13.61 4.50
C THR A 60 -4.07 12.11 4.74
N ALA A 61 -5.16 11.39 4.45
CA ALA A 61 -5.18 9.93 4.53
C ALA A 61 -4.16 9.32 3.56
N PHE A 62 -4.16 9.77 2.29
CA PHE A 62 -3.18 9.33 1.30
C PHE A 62 -1.74 9.53 1.78
N TRP A 63 -1.39 10.72 2.26
CA TRP A 63 -0.05 10.98 2.81
C TRP A 63 0.29 10.07 3.99
N ALA A 64 -0.62 9.86 4.93
CA ALA A 64 -0.36 9.06 6.12
C ALA A 64 -0.10 7.58 5.77
N ILE A 65 -0.81 7.04 4.78
CA ILE A 65 -0.65 5.65 4.30
C ILE A 65 0.73 5.45 3.68
N GLU A 66 1.16 6.38 2.82
CA GLU A 66 2.49 6.30 2.19
C GLU A 66 3.62 6.54 3.21
N ALA A 67 3.42 7.50 4.12
CA ALA A 67 4.42 7.88 5.11
C ALA A 67 4.71 6.75 6.10
N VAL A 68 3.70 6.00 6.57
CA VAL A 68 3.94 4.89 7.51
C VAL A 68 4.76 3.77 6.87
N CYS A 69 4.53 3.46 5.59
CA CYS A 69 5.36 2.50 4.86
C CYS A 69 6.80 3.02 4.71
N GLN A 70 6.97 4.27 4.26
CA GLN A 70 8.29 4.87 4.13
C GLN A 70 9.08 4.87 5.45
N GLN A 71 8.44 5.26 6.55
CA GLN A 71 9.07 5.29 7.87
C GLN A 71 9.41 3.88 8.38
N SER A 72 8.52 2.91 8.15
CA SER A 72 8.75 1.52 8.59
C SER A 72 9.95 0.88 7.89
N PHE A 73 10.21 1.26 6.63
CA PHE A 73 11.31 0.73 5.83
C PHE A 73 12.51 1.70 5.70
N ALA A 74 12.51 2.86 6.36
CA ALA A 74 13.52 3.90 6.17
C ALA A 74 14.97 3.43 6.43
N HIS A 75 15.14 2.48 7.35
CA HIS A 75 16.43 1.95 7.78
C HIS A 75 16.60 0.46 7.44
N CYS A 76 15.75 -0.11 6.60
CA CYS A 76 15.73 -1.56 6.35
C CYS A 76 16.96 -2.09 5.59
N GLN A 77 17.80 -1.20 5.04
CA GLN A 77 19.03 -1.52 4.32
C GLN A 77 20.29 -1.16 5.11
N GLU A 78 20.17 -0.72 6.36
CA GLU A 78 21.34 -0.44 7.21
C GLU A 78 21.99 -1.75 7.68
N ASP A 79 23.33 -1.73 7.79
CA ASP A 79 24.13 -2.88 8.23
C ASP A 79 23.66 -3.36 9.61
N GLY A 80 23.27 -4.64 9.69
CA GLY A 80 22.80 -5.29 10.93
C GLY A 80 21.28 -5.38 11.08
N THR A 81 20.50 -4.87 10.13
CA THR A 81 19.05 -5.10 10.09
C THR A 81 18.75 -6.47 9.47
N ASN A 82 18.06 -7.36 10.21
CA ASN A 82 17.60 -8.67 9.70
C ASN A 82 16.35 -8.54 8.81
N THR A 83 16.22 -7.43 8.09
CA THR A 83 15.16 -7.28 7.10
C THR A 83 15.44 -8.34 6.01
N PRO A 84 14.48 -9.23 5.69
CA PRO A 84 14.70 -10.27 4.68
C PRO A 84 15.12 -9.71 3.32
#